data_AF-A0A0P8ZM66-F1
#
_entry.id   AF-A0A0P8ZM66-F1
#
_cell.length_a   1.000
_cell.length_b   1.000
_cell.length_c   1.000
_cell.angle_alpha   90.00
_cell.angle_beta   90.00
_cell.angle_gamma   90.00
#
_symmetry.space_group_name_H-M   'P 1'
#
loop_
_entity.id
_entity.type
_entity.pdbx_description
1 polymer ?
#
loop_
_entity_poly.entity_id
_entity_poly.type
_entity_poly.pdbx_seq_one_letter_code
_entity_poly.pdbx_strand_id
1 'polypeptide(L)'
;MSQYQEKFHCCGIIGLIDYRDAKLPLPKSCFSQNHTVFLEGCLAKLKDFYNGGIEILMIAGWIFFGLQTLAYVGASFSSLAFKIEQRRTRNIIGTNSERERLLN
;
A
#
# COMPACT_ATOMS: atom_id res chain seq x y z
N MET A 1 13.63 -14.74 -19.65
CA MET A 1 12.56 -15.76 -19.45
C MET A 1 13.00 -16.92 -18.58
N SER A 2 14.23 -17.44 -18.70
CA SER A 2 14.75 -18.52 -17.85
C SER A 2 14.83 -18.19 -16.35
N GLN A 3 15.22 -16.96 -15.97
CA GLN A 3 15.37 -16.60 -14.54
C GLN A 3 14.05 -16.59 -13.76
N TYR A 4 12.92 -16.27 -14.41
CA TYR A 4 11.60 -16.36 -13.78
C TYR A 4 11.14 -17.81 -13.65
N GLN A 5 11.43 -18.66 -14.65
CA GLN A 5 11.13 -20.09 -14.62
C GLN A 5 11.87 -20.82 -13.51
N GLU A 6 13.13 -20.47 -13.30
CA GLU A 6 13.97 -21.05 -12.24
C GLU A 6 13.56 -20.55 -10.85
N LYS A 7 13.20 -19.27 -10.71
CA LYS A 7 12.81 -18.67 -9.43
C LYS A 7 11.40 -19.08 -8.96
N PHE A 8 10.47 -19.29 -9.87
CA PHE A 8 9.08 -19.68 -9.57
C PHE A 8 8.79 -21.16 -9.82
N HIS A 9 9.81 -21.95 -10.20
CA HIS A 9 9.67 -23.39 -10.49
C HIS A 9 8.49 -23.68 -11.43
N CYS A 10 8.40 -22.90 -12.50
CA CYS A 10 7.26 -22.87 -13.42
C CYS A 10 7.73 -23.06 -14.87
N CYS A 11 6.89 -23.63 -15.73
CA CYS A 11 7.23 -23.83 -17.14
C CYS A 11 6.15 -23.23 -18.06
N GLY A 12 6.56 -22.29 -18.92
CA GLY A 12 5.65 -21.65 -19.88
C GLY A 12 4.66 -20.68 -19.21
N ILE A 13 3.78 -20.08 -20.01
CA ILE A 13 2.75 -19.15 -19.52
C ILE A 13 1.62 -19.97 -18.92
N ILE A 14 1.07 -20.92 -19.69
CA ILE A 14 -0.05 -21.78 -19.30
C ILE A 14 0.43 -23.20 -18.92
N GLY A 15 1.67 -23.55 -19.30
CA GLY A 15 2.28 -24.84 -19.01
C GLY A 15 3.17 -25.31 -20.17
N LEU A 16 3.34 -26.62 -20.30
CA LEU A 16 4.07 -27.25 -21.41
C LEU A 16 3.39 -27.07 -22.78
N ILE A 17 2.12 -26.65 -22.79
CA ILE A 17 1.30 -26.47 -24.00
C ILE A 17 1.94 -25.41 -24.92
N ASP A 18 2.47 -24.33 -24.35
CA ASP A 18 3.13 -23.25 -25.11
C ASP A 18 4.34 -23.76 -25.91
N TYR A 19 5.08 -24.74 -25.36
CA TYR A 19 6.23 -25.35 -26.04
C TYR A 19 5.81 -26.44 -27.03
N ARG A 20 4.72 -27.17 -26.72
CA ARG A 20 4.16 -28.20 -27.59
C ARG A 20 3.57 -27.60 -28.87
N ASP A 21 2.80 -26.53 -28.77
CA ASP A 21 2.17 -25.86 -29.91
C ASP A 21 3.21 -25.15 -30.78
N ALA A 22 4.25 -24.58 -30.16
CA ALA A 22 5.35 -23.95 -30.88
C ALA A 22 6.34 -24.97 -31.49
N LYS A 23 6.20 -26.28 -31.20
CA LYS A 23 7.16 -27.35 -31.57
C LYS A 23 8.60 -27.03 -31.13
N LEU A 24 8.76 -26.32 -30.02
CA LEU A 24 10.07 -25.99 -29.46
C LEU A 24 10.46 -27.02 -28.39
N PRO A 25 11.73 -27.43 -28.32
CA PRO A 25 12.21 -28.26 -27.22
C PRO A 25 12.13 -27.48 -25.90
N LEU A 26 11.80 -28.18 -24.81
CA LEU A 26 11.72 -27.56 -23.49
C LEU A 26 13.11 -27.10 -23.04
N PRO A 27 13.27 -25.84 -22.60
CA PRO A 27 14.54 -25.35 -22.08
C PRO A 27 14.88 -26.02 -20.75
N LYS A 28 16.19 -26.14 -20.44
CA LYS A 28 16.69 -26.74 -19.18
C LYS A 28 16.14 -26.06 -17.92
N SER A 29 15.69 -24.81 -18.02
CA SER A 29 15.03 -24.06 -16.94
C SER A 29 13.66 -24.59 -16.53
N CYS A 30 13.05 -25.50 -17.31
CA CYS A 30 11.80 -26.18 -16.96
C CYS A 30 12.00 -27.53 -16.25
N PHE A 31 13.24 -27.95 -16.03
CA PHE A 31 13.56 -29.21 -15.36
C PHE A 31 14.05 -28.93 -13.94
N SER A 32 13.51 -29.67 -12.98
CA SER A 32 14.04 -29.71 -11.61
C SER A 32 15.33 -30.53 -11.54
N GLN A 33 16.06 -30.45 -10.43
CA GLN A 33 17.28 -31.23 -10.18
C GLN A 33 17.06 -32.75 -10.30
N ASN A 34 15.83 -33.22 -10.08
CA ASN A 34 15.41 -34.62 -10.23
C ASN A 34 14.89 -34.98 -11.64
N HIS A 35 15.17 -34.16 -12.66
CA HIS A 35 14.65 -34.33 -14.03
C HIS A 35 13.12 -34.35 -14.14
N THR A 36 12.41 -33.92 -13.09
CA THR A 36 10.96 -33.75 -13.13
C THR A 36 10.62 -32.44 -13.83
N VAL A 37 9.66 -32.50 -14.76
CA VAL A 37 9.20 -31.32 -15.50
C VAL A 37 8.17 -30.59 -14.67
N PHE A 38 8.28 -29.26 -14.56
CA PHE A 38 7.25 -28.45 -13.93
C PHE A 38 6.02 -28.38 -14.83
N LEU A 39 4.92 -29.04 -14.43
CA LEU A 39 3.66 -29.02 -15.18
C LEU A 39 2.87 -27.71 -14.99
N GLU A 40 3.16 -26.96 -13.92
CA GLU A 40 2.45 -25.74 -13.59
C GLU A 40 2.92 -24.55 -14.46
N GLY A 41 1.95 -23.83 -15.02
CA GLY A 41 2.18 -22.59 -15.76
C GLY A 41 2.58 -21.45 -14.83
N CYS A 42 3.49 -20.60 -15.27
CA CYS A 42 3.96 -19.49 -14.44
C CYS A 42 2.89 -18.45 -14.14
N LEU A 43 1.86 -18.35 -15.00
CA LEU A 43 0.75 -17.43 -14.81
C LEU A 43 -0.09 -17.76 -13.56
N ALA A 44 -0.31 -19.04 -13.27
CA ALA A 44 -1.07 -19.47 -12.10
C ALA A 44 -0.33 -19.08 -10.80
N LYS A 45 0.96 -19.41 -10.70
CA LYS A 45 1.81 -19.05 -9.55
C LYS A 45 1.93 -17.55 -9.36
N LEU A 46 2.08 -16.80 -10.45
CA LEU A 46 2.16 -15.35 -10.37
C LEU A 46 0.84 -14.74 -9.89
N LYS A 47 -0.29 -15.27 -10.35
CA LYS A 47 -1.62 -14.83 -9.93
C LYS A 47 -1.88 -15.16 -8.45
N ASP A 48 -1.47 -16.33 -7.98
CA ASP A 48 -1.59 -16.70 -6.57
C ASP A 48 -0.69 -15.82 -5.68
N PHE A 49 0.54 -15.57 -6.12
CA PHE A 49 1.46 -14.66 -5.42
C PHE A 49 0.88 -13.23 -5.35
N TYR A 50 0.31 -12.76 -6.45
CA TYR A 50 -0.30 -11.44 -6.53
C TYR A 50 -1.55 -11.34 -5.65
N ASN A 51 -2.43 -12.35 -5.69
CA ASN A 51 -3.62 -12.40 -4.83
C ASN A 51 -3.23 -12.37 -3.34
N GLY A 52 -2.24 -13.16 -2.92
CA GLY A 52 -1.75 -13.10 -1.53
C GLY A 52 -1.12 -11.74 -1.17
N GLY A 53 -0.42 -11.11 -2.12
CA GLY A 53 0.14 -9.78 -1.94
C GLY A 53 -0.93 -8.69 -1.79
N ILE A 54 -2.02 -8.77 -2.54
CA ILE A 54 -3.13 -7.80 -2.46
C ILE A 54 -3.79 -7.85 -1.09
N GLU A 55 -4.03 -9.03 -0.50
CA GLU A 55 -4.68 -9.11 0.80
C GLU A 55 -3.87 -8.40 1.90
N ILE A 56 -2.55 -8.58 1.89
CA ILE A 56 -1.64 -7.91 2.82
C ILE A 56 -1.67 -6.39 2.60
N LEU A 57 -1.65 -5.94 1.33
CA LEU A 57 -1.71 -4.52 0.99
C LEU A 57 -3.05 -3.90 1.39
N MET A 58 -4.17 -4.61 1.25
CA MET A 58 -5.47 -4.14 1.71
C MET A 58 -5.47 -3.90 3.22
N ILE A 59 -5.00 -4.88 4.01
CA ILE A 59 -4.91 -4.75 5.47
C ILE A 59 -4.00 -3.58 5.86
N ALA A 60 -2.82 -3.49 5.26
CA ALA A 60 -1.91 -2.37 5.48
C ALA A 60 -2.56 -1.02 5.13
N GLY A 61 -3.30 -0.97 4.02
CA GLY A 61 -4.05 0.21 3.61
C GLY A 61 -5.07 0.68 4.65
N TRP A 62 -5.83 -0.24 5.24
CA TRP A 62 -6.76 0.08 6.33
C TRP A 62 -6.06 0.65 7.57
N ILE A 63 -4.89 0.13 7.91
CA ILE A 63 -4.09 0.62 9.05
C ILE A 63 -3.60 2.05 8.79
N PHE A 64 -3.03 2.31 7.60
CA PHE A 64 -2.57 3.65 7.23
C PHE A 64 -3.72 4.66 7.18
N PHE A 65 -4.88 4.25 6.66
CA PHE A 65 -6.08 5.08 6.64
C PHE A 65 -6.54 5.45 8.06
N GLY A 66 -6.58 4.47 8.98
CA GLY A 66 -6.93 4.70 10.38
C GLY A 66 -5.96 5.65 11.07
N LEU A 67 -4.65 5.42 10.93
CA LEU A 67 -3.60 6.26 11.51
C LEU A 67 -3.69 7.71 11.02
N GLN A 68 -3.85 7.90 9.71
CA GLN A 68 -3.94 9.22 9.10
C GLN A 68 -5.20 9.96 9.56
N THR A 69 -6.33 9.26 9.66
CA THR A 69 -7.61 9.83 10.11
C THR A 69 -7.52 10.32 11.56
N LEU A 70 -6.92 9.53 12.46
CA LEU A 70 -6.73 9.92 13.86
C LEU A 70 -5.84 11.18 13.98
N ALA A 71 -4.75 11.24 13.20
CA ALA A 71 -3.88 12.41 13.16
C ALA A 71 -4.63 13.66 12.66
N TYR A 72 -5.43 13.53 11.60
CA TYR A 72 -6.23 14.64 11.08
C TYR A 72 -7.26 15.15 12.08
N VAL A 73 -7.97 14.25 12.77
CA VAL A 73 -8.94 14.63 13.81
C VAL A 73 -8.23 15.37 14.95
N GLY A 74 -7.11 14.84 15.44
CA GLY A 74 -6.32 15.50 16.48
C GLY A 74 -5.84 16.90 16.08
N ALA A 75 -5.34 17.07 14.85
CA ALA A 75 -4.91 18.37 14.33
C ALA A 75 -6.07 19.36 14.22
N SER A 76 -7.24 18.89 13.77
CA SER A 76 -8.45 19.74 13.65
C SER A 76 -8.92 20.24 15.00
N PHE A 77 -8.95 19.35 16.01
CA PHE A 77 -9.35 19.70 17.37
C PHE A 77 -8.40 20.73 17.99
N SER A 78 -7.10 20.50 17.89
CA SER A 78 -6.07 21.43 18.37
C SER A 78 -6.18 22.80 17.69
N SER A 79 -6.44 22.82 16.38
CA SER A 79 -6.63 24.07 15.63
C SER A 79 -7.85 24.85 16.10
N LEU A 80 -8.94 24.16 16.43
CA LEU A 80 -10.15 24.79 16.99
C LEU A 80 -9.89 25.33 18.40
N ALA A 81 -9.24 24.54 19.27
CA ALA A 81 -8.88 24.96 20.62
C ALA A 81 -8.01 26.24 20.60
N PHE A 82 -7.00 26.28 19.73
CA PHE A 82 -6.15 27.46 19.57
C PHE A 82 -6.94 28.69 19.13
N LYS A 83 -7.88 28.55 18.18
CA LYS A 83 -8.75 29.66 17.73
C LYS A 83 -9.64 30.19 18.84
N ILE A 84 -10.11 29.33 19.74
CA ILE A 84 -10.93 29.73 20.89
C ILE A 84 -10.09 30.60 21.84
N GLU A 85 -8.91 30.12 22.25
CA GLU A 85 -8.02 30.88 23.12
C GLU A 85 -7.59 32.21 22.49
N GLN A 86 -7.27 32.20 21.20
CA GLN A 86 -6.86 33.42 20.49
C GLN A 86 -7.98 34.49 20.43
N ARG A 87 -9.24 34.06 20.25
CA ARG A 87 -10.40 34.98 20.34
C ARG A 87 -10.59 35.51 21.75
N ARG A 88 -10.41 34.66 22.77
CA ARG A 88 -10.51 35.05 24.18
C ARG A 88 -9.49 36.13 24.51
N THR A 89 -8.22 35.93 24.15
CA THR A 89 -7.16 36.93 24.36
C THR A 89 -7.45 38.23 23.62
N ARG A 90 -7.92 38.16 22.37
CA ARG A 90 -8.27 39.35 21.58
C ARG A 90 -9.40 40.16 22.23
N ASN A 91 -10.45 39.50 22.72
CA ASN A 91 -11.56 40.17 23.40
C ASN A 91 -11.09 40.85 24.69
N ILE A 92 -10.24 40.20 25.50
CA ILE A 92 -9.70 40.79 26.73
C ILE A 92 -8.88 42.04 26.41
N ILE A 93 -7.98 41.98 25.42
CA ILE A 93 -7.19 43.15 24.99
C ILE A 93 -8.10 44.28 24.50
N GLY A 94 -9.14 43.97 23.72
CA GLY A 94 -10.12 44.95 23.27
C GLY A 94 -10.84 45.64 24.43
N THR A 95 -11.31 44.88 25.42
CA THR A 95 -11.97 45.45 26.61
C THR A 95 -11.03 46.30 27.45
N ASN A 96 -9.74 45.92 27.57
CA ASN A 96 -8.76 46.70 28.33
C ASN A 96 -8.47 48.04 27.63
N SER A 97 -8.36 48.03 26.29
CA SER A 97 -8.15 49.25 25.48
C SER A 97 -9.33 50.23 25.56
N GLU A 98 -10.58 49.76 25.59
CA GLU A 98 -11.73 50.66 25.81
C GLU A 98 -11.75 51.23 27.23
N ARG A 99 -11.36 50.43 28.23
CA ARG A 99 -11.30 50.88 29.62
C ARG A 99 -10.31 52.02 29.82
N GLU A 100 -9.14 51.95 29.17
CA GLU A 100 -8.15 53.03 29.22
C GLU A 100 -8.64 54.32 28.56
N ARG A 101 -9.47 54.25 27.50
CA ARG A 101 -10.06 55.43 26.88
C ARG A 101 -11.13 56.13 27.72
N LEU A 102 -11.76 55.43 28.65
CA LEU A 102 -12.78 56.01 29.55
C LEU A 102 -12.15 56.66 30.80
N LEU A 103 -10.87 56.40 31.07
CA LEU A 103 -10.13 56.91 32.23
C LEU A 103 -9.26 58.13 31.91
N ASN A 104 -9.09 58.47 30.63
CA ASN A 104 -8.40 59.67 30.13
C ASN A 104 -9.43 60.67 29.58
#